data_AF-A0A6N4T512-F1
#
_entry.id   AF-A0A6N4T512-F1
#
_cell.length_a   1.000
_cell.length_b   1.000
_cell.length_c   1.000
_cell.angle_alpha   90.00
_cell.angle_beta   90.00
_cell.angle_gamma   90.00
#
_symmetry.space_group_name_H-M   'P 1'
#
loop_
_entity.id
_entity.type
_entity.pdbx_description
1 polymer ?
#
loop_
_entity_poly.entity_id
_entity_poly.type
_entity_poly.pdbx_seq_one_letter_code
_entity_poly.pdbx_strand_id
1 'polypeptide(L)'
;MSQPAPDPSLSQLQHWFLTVMTAPGGLARGLSLAQEHLGLEESSVIKITPGKRSRMHIYARGYILRLQECLQADFPVLHRLMGDELFNFLPLTISGDILPVRRLCMI
;
A
#
# COMPACT_ATOMS: atom_id res chain seq x y z
N MET A 1 18.89 -20.38 -26.72
CA MET A 1 17.42 -20.21 -26.65
C MET A 1 17.12 -19.69 -25.25
N SER A 2 16.80 -18.41 -25.08
CA SER A 2 16.50 -17.85 -23.75
C SER A 2 15.08 -18.24 -23.36
N GLN A 3 14.94 -19.08 -22.34
CA GLN A 3 13.65 -19.36 -21.73
C GLN A 3 13.08 -18.05 -21.14
N PRO A 4 11.79 -17.75 -21.34
CA PRO A 4 11.14 -16.67 -20.59
C PRO A 4 11.22 -17.01 -19.10
N ALA A 5 11.45 -15.99 -18.26
CA ALA A 5 11.48 -16.17 -16.82
C ALA A 5 10.15 -16.81 -16.34
N PRO A 6 10.19 -17.74 -15.36
CA PRO A 6 8.99 -18.35 -14.84
C PRO A 6 8.07 -17.29 -14.23
N ASP A 7 6.75 -17.49 -14.38
CA ASP A 7 5.76 -16.61 -13.75
C ASP A 7 5.97 -16.59 -12.22
N PRO A 8 5.81 -15.42 -11.57
CA PRO A 8 5.97 -15.30 -10.12
C PRO A 8 4.98 -16.21 -9.39
N SER A 9 5.46 -16.89 -8.37
CA SER A 9 4.60 -17.70 -7.50
C SER A 9 3.56 -16.85 -6.77
N LEU A 10 2.46 -17.46 -6.33
CA LEU A 10 1.43 -16.78 -5.54
C LEU A 10 2.01 -16.07 -4.30
N SER A 11 2.94 -16.72 -3.60
CA SER A 11 3.58 -16.14 -2.41
C SER A 11 4.38 -14.88 -2.76
N GLN A 12 5.11 -14.90 -3.88
CA GLN A 12 5.83 -13.72 -4.37
C GLN A 12 4.88 -12.59 -4.77
N LEU A 13 3.76 -12.92 -5.44
CA LEU A 13 2.72 -11.95 -5.79
C LEU A 13 2.06 -11.31 -4.56
N GLN A 14 1.76 -12.12 -3.55
CA GLN A 14 1.19 -11.64 -2.28
C GLN A 14 2.17 -10.74 -1.53
N HIS A 15 3.45 -11.13 -1.47
CA HIS A 15 4.48 -10.31 -0.85
C HIS A 15 4.65 -8.99 -1.60
N TRP A 16 4.71 -9.03 -2.94
CA TRP A 16 4.78 -7.85 -3.79
C TRP A 16 3.60 -6.91 -3.53
N PHE A 17 2.38 -7.43 -3.49
CA PHE A 17 1.19 -6.62 -3.25
C PHE A 17 1.23 -5.97 -1.86
N LEU A 18 1.60 -6.72 -0.83
CA LEU A 18 1.75 -6.18 0.52
C LEU A 18 2.78 -5.05 0.54
N THR A 19 3.99 -5.28 0.02
CA THR A 19 5.07 -4.28 -0.05
C THR A 19 4.62 -3.01 -0.77
N VAL A 20 3.97 -3.15 -1.94
CA VAL A 20 3.58 -2.01 -2.76
C VAL A 20 2.47 -1.18 -2.12
N MET A 21 1.53 -1.82 -1.41
CA MET A 21 0.40 -1.14 -0.80
C MET A 21 0.71 -0.55 0.58
N THR A 22 1.69 -1.11 1.32
CA THR A 22 1.99 -0.69 2.71
C THR A 22 3.34 0.00 2.90
N ALA A 23 4.08 0.26 1.82
CA ALA A 23 5.36 0.94 1.91
C ALA A 23 5.23 2.38 2.44
N PRO A 24 6.03 2.77 3.44
CA PRO A 24 6.27 4.16 3.79
C PRO A 24 6.63 5.01 2.56
N GLY A 25 6.01 6.18 2.42
CA GLY A 25 6.23 7.07 1.28
C GLY A 25 5.40 6.75 0.03
N GLY A 26 4.39 5.88 0.17
CA GLY A 26 3.37 5.65 -0.85
C GLY A 26 3.80 4.77 -2.01
N LEU A 27 2.94 4.71 -3.03
CA LEU A 27 3.01 3.73 -4.12
C LEU A 27 4.35 3.74 -4.86
N ALA A 28 4.91 4.91 -5.14
CA ALA A 28 6.18 5.02 -5.88
C ALA A 28 7.34 4.38 -5.10
N ARG A 29 7.40 4.60 -3.78
CA ARG A 29 8.41 3.97 -2.94
C ARG A 29 8.16 2.47 -2.81
N GLY A 30 6.89 2.06 -2.68
CA GLY A 30 6.52 0.64 -2.64
C GLY A 30 6.92 -0.14 -3.89
N LEU A 31 6.73 0.44 -5.08
CA LEU A 31 7.21 -0.14 -6.34
C LEU A 31 8.74 -0.28 -6.37
N SER A 32 9.45 0.74 -5.89
CA SER A 32 10.93 0.72 -5.83
C SER A 32 11.41 -0.37 -4.86
N LEU A 33 10.81 -0.47 -3.67
CA LEU A 33 11.13 -1.49 -2.68
C LEU A 33 10.84 -2.90 -3.18
N ALA A 34 9.74 -3.10 -3.90
CA ALA A 34 9.39 -4.40 -4.46
C ALA A 34 10.40 -4.84 -5.54
N GLN A 35 10.89 -3.91 -6.35
CA GLN A 35 11.98 -4.15 -7.28
C GLN A 35 13.29 -4.49 -6.53
N GLU A 36 13.68 -3.67 -5.55
CA GLU A 36 14.91 -3.80 -4.76
C GLU A 36 14.96 -5.13 -3.99
N HIS A 37 13.87 -5.53 -3.34
CA HIS A 37 13.87 -6.66 -2.40
C HIS A 37 13.33 -7.97 -3.00
N LEU A 38 12.45 -7.90 -4.00
CA LEU A 38 11.80 -9.08 -4.58
C LEU A 38 12.22 -9.34 -6.02
N GLY A 39 12.95 -8.41 -6.65
CA GLY A 39 13.35 -8.52 -8.06
C GLY A 39 12.17 -8.50 -9.04
N LEU A 40 11.01 -7.98 -8.60
CA LEU A 40 9.77 -8.00 -9.38
C LEU A 40 9.41 -6.59 -9.86
N GLU A 41 9.52 -6.41 -11.17
CA GLU A 41 9.06 -5.20 -11.86
C GLU A 41 7.54 -5.13 -11.89
N GLU A 42 6.99 -3.91 -11.84
CA GLU A 42 5.55 -3.68 -11.94
C GLU A 42 4.92 -4.33 -13.19
N SER A 43 5.65 -4.34 -14.32
CA SER A 43 5.20 -4.95 -15.58
C SER A 43 5.14 -6.48 -15.54
N SER A 44 5.90 -7.12 -14.65
CA SER A 44 5.88 -8.57 -14.46
C SER A 44 4.68 -9.05 -13.63
N VAL A 45 4.10 -8.14 -12.84
CA VAL A 45 3.00 -8.45 -11.91
C VAL A 45 1.66 -7.93 -12.43
N ILE A 46 1.63 -6.72 -13.01
CA ILE A 46 0.41 -6.05 -13.44
C ILE A 46 0.44 -5.79 -14.94
N LYS A 47 -0.60 -6.26 -15.63
CA LYS A 47 -0.79 -6.00 -17.06
C LYS A 47 -0.85 -4.50 -17.35
N ILE A 48 -0.04 -4.07 -18.30
CA ILE A 48 0.01 -2.69 -18.76
C ILE A 48 -1.34 -2.36 -19.42
N THR A 49 -2.08 -1.46 -18.78
CA THR A 49 -3.40 -1.00 -19.22
C THR A 49 -3.54 0.50 -18.96
N PRO A 50 -4.36 1.23 -19.73
CA PRO A 50 -4.60 2.66 -19.48
C PRO A 50 -5.01 2.93 -18.02
N GLY A 51 -4.49 4.00 -17.44
CA GLY A 51 -4.79 4.38 -16.05
C GLY A 51 -4.34 3.37 -14.98
N LYS A 52 -3.43 2.43 -15.28
CA LYS A 52 -2.89 1.44 -14.32
C LYS A 52 -2.42 2.09 -13.02
N ARG A 53 -1.54 3.09 -13.12
CA ARG A 53 -0.94 3.76 -11.96
C ARG A 53 -1.99 4.52 -11.13
N SER A 54 -2.96 5.16 -11.78
CA SER A 54 -4.07 5.84 -11.08
C SER A 54 -4.94 4.86 -10.29
N ARG A 55 -5.29 3.70 -10.88
CA ARG A 55 -6.05 2.66 -10.18
C ARG A 55 -5.27 2.07 -9.00
N MET A 56 -3.98 1.81 -9.19
CA MET A 56 -3.13 1.35 -8.09
C MET A 56 -3.04 2.36 -6.96
N HIS A 57 -2.99 3.66 -7.27
CA HIS A 57 -3.01 4.71 -6.25
C HIS A 57 -4.32 4.71 -5.45
N ILE A 58 -5.45 4.50 -6.12
CA ILE A 58 -6.76 4.35 -5.47
C ILE A 58 -6.76 3.13 -4.53
N TYR A 59 -6.25 1.99 -5.00
CA TYR A 59 -6.19 0.76 -4.20
C TYR A 59 -5.25 0.88 -3.00
N ALA A 60 -4.05 1.44 -3.18
CA ALA A 60 -3.10 1.68 -2.10
C ALA A 60 -3.73 2.55 -1.01
N ARG A 61 -4.36 3.67 -1.40
CA ARG A 61 -5.06 4.55 -0.46
C ARG A 61 -6.20 3.84 0.26
N GLY A 62 -7.03 3.11 -0.49
CA GLY A 62 -8.13 2.34 0.09
C GLY A 62 -7.67 1.31 1.11
N TYR A 63 -6.56 0.62 0.83
CA TYR A 63 -5.97 -0.37 1.73
C TYR A 63 -5.57 0.26 3.07
N ILE A 64 -4.92 1.42 3.04
CA ILE A 64 -4.48 2.12 4.26
C ILE A 64 -5.66 2.67 5.07
N LEU A 65 -6.69 3.21 4.41
CA LEU A 65 -7.90 3.65 5.12
C LEU A 65 -8.56 2.48 5.85
N ARG A 66 -8.71 1.33 5.20
CA ARG A 66 -9.27 0.13 5.84
C ARG A 66 -8.40 -0.38 6.98
N LEU A 67 -7.08 -0.37 6.80
CA LEU A 67 -6.16 -0.75 7.88
C LEU A 67 -6.32 0.18 9.09
N GLN A 68 -6.44 1.49 8.87
CA GLN A 68 -6.69 2.45 9.92
C GLN A 68 -8.02 2.20 10.63
N GLU A 69 -9.10 1.95 9.89
CA GLU A 69 -10.41 1.57 10.46
C GLU A 69 -10.30 0.34 11.36
N CYS A 70 -9.62 -0.72 10.89
CA CYS A 70 -9.40 -1.93 11.68
C CYS A 70 -8.60 -1.65 12.96
N LEU A 71 -7.51 -0.88 12.86
CA LEU A 71 -6.69 -0.54 14.02
C LEU A 71 -7.50 0.25 15.07
N GLN A 72 -8.33 1.19 14.64
CA GLN A 72 -9.18 1.96 15.55
C GLN A 72 -10.26 1.09 16.21
N ALA A 73 -10.85 0.15 15.47
CA ALA A 73 -11.88 -0.75 15.98
C ALA A 73 -11.31 -1.76 17.00
N ASP A 74 -10.14 -2.32 16.72
CA ASP A 74 -9.56 -3.41 17.51
C ASP A 74 -8.70 -2.91 18.69
N PHE A 75 -8.14 -1.70 18.60
CA PHE A 75 -7.23 -1.14 19.62
C PHE A 75 -7.67 0.24 20.17
N PRO A 76 -8.93 0.41 20.61
CA PRO A 76 -9.44 1.72 21.04
C PRO A 76 -8.76 2.26 22.32
N VAL A 77 -8.29 1.39 23.22
CA VAL A 77 -7.56 1.81 24.43
C VAL A 77 -6.18 2.35 24.07
N LEU A 78 -5.49 1.70 23.13
CA LEU A 78 -4.19 2.14 22.64
C LEU A 78 -4.31 3.50 21.94
N HIS A 79 -5.36 3.69 21.14
CA HIS A 79 -5.66 4.97 20.51
C HIS A 79 -5.84 6.10 21.53
N ARG A 80 -6.60 5.87 22.61
CA ARG A 80 -6.78 6.87 23.69
C ARG A 80 -5.47 7.19 24.43
N LEU A 81 -4.60 6.20 24.62
CA LEU A 81 -3.33 6.38 25.31
C LEU A 81 -2.32 7.16 24.46
N MET A 82 -2.25 6.87 23.16
CA MET A 82 -1.29 7.47 22.23
C MET A 82 -1.73 8.82 21.69
N GLY A 83 -3.05 9.09 21.66
CA GLY A 83 -3.63 10.26 21.01
C GLY A 83 -3.65 10.14 19.49
N ASP A 84 -4.40 11.03 18.84
CA ASP A 84 -4.64 11.00 17.39
C ASP A 84 -3.36 11.15 16.57
N GLU A 85 -2.42 11.97 17.00
CA GLU A 85 -1.21 12.28 16.24
C GLU A 85 -0.34 11.03 16.08
N LEU A 86 0.00 10.36 17.20
CA LEU A 86 0.88 9.21 17.19
C LEU A 86 0.19 7.96 16.64
N PHE A 87 -1.12 7.79 16.89
CA PHE A 87 -1.85 6.64 16.37
C PHE A 87 -2.05 6.71 14.84
N ASN A 88 -2.32 7.90 14.30
CA ASN A 88 -2.50 8.09 12.86
C ASN A 88 -1.17 8.28 12.11
N PHE A 89 -0.05 8.46 12.81
CA PHE A 89 1.28 8.61 12.20
C PHE A 89 1.64 7.43 11.29
N LEU A 90 1.32 6.21 11.71
CA LEU A 90 1.61 5.00 10.94
C LEU A 90 0.87 5.00 9.57
N PRO A 91 -0.47 5.14 9.50
CA PRO A 91 -1.20 5.29 8.24
C PRO A 91 -0.75 6.47 7.36
N LEU A 92 -0.44 7.63 7.96
CA LEU A 92 -0.01 8.83 7.24
C LEU A 92 1.34 8.64 6.56
N THR A 93 2.30 8.01 7.27
CA THR A 93 3.63 7.72 6.74
C THR A 93 3.57 6.79 5.53
N ILE A 94 2.61 5.86 5.52
CA ILE A 94 2.42 4.93 4.40
C ILE A 94 1.73 5.62 3.21
N SER A 95 0.73 6.46 3.47
CA SER A 95 -0.01 7.12 2.39
C SER A 95 0.84 8.12 1.60
N GLY A 96 1.94 8.63 2.16
CA GLY A 96 2.81 9.62 1.52
C GLY A 96 2.21 11.03 1.43
N ASP A 97 0.92 11.18 1.76
CA ASP A 97 0.19 12.44 1.83
C ASP A 97 0.06 12.91 3.29
N ILE A 98 0.59 14.10 3.59
CA ILE A 98 0.23 14.85 4.80
C ILE A 98 -1.04 15.64 4.48
N LEU A 99 -2.22 15.00 4.46
CA LEU A 99 -3.50 15.69 4.25
C LEU A 99 -4.55 15.24 5.27
N PRO A 100 -5.42 16.16 5.74
CA PRO A 100 -6.38 15.90 6.80
C PRO A 100 -7.48 14.93 6.31
N VAL A 101 -7.71 13.89 7.11
CA VAL A 101 -8.58 12.72 6.88
C VAL A 101 -10.08 13.06 6.90
N ARG A 102 -10.54 14.14 6.24
CA ARG A 102 -11.94 14.61 6.37
C ARG A 102 -12.79 14.71 5.10
N ARG A 103 -12.37 14.15 3.96
CA ARG A 103 -13.20 14.18 2.72
C ARG A 103 -13.32 12.86 1.97
N LEU A 104 -13.60 11.76 2.66
CA LEU A 104 -14.04 10.54 1.96
C LEU A 104 -15.26 9.84 2.55
N CYS A 105 -15.94 10.42 3.55
CA CYS A 105 -17.26 9.96 3.97
C CYS A 105 -18.34 10.65 3.12
N MET A 106 -18.40 10.34 1.82
CA MET A 106 -19.56 10.61 0.96
C MET A 106 -19.46 9.83 -0.36
N ILE A 107 -19.37 8.49 -0.28
CA ILE A 107 -19.83 7.57 -1.32
C ILE A 107 -20.41 6.35 -0.62
#